data_AF-A0A6J0HA33-F1
#
_entry.id   AF-A0A6J0HA33-F1
#
_cell.length_a   1.000
_cell.length_b   1.000
_cell.length_c   1.000
_cell.angle_alpha   90.00
_cell.angle_beta   90.00
_cell.angle_gamma   90.00
#
_symmetry.space_group_name_H-M   'P 1'
#
loop_
_entity.id
_entity.type
_entity.pdbx_description
1 polymer ?
#
loop_
_entity_poly.entity_id
_entity_poly.type
_entity_poly.pdbx_seq_one_letter_code
_entity_poly.pdbx_strand_id
1 'polypeptide(L)'
;MGSVRWAFPCGAWRPRRREWLLAAQLVQPEEKDRIGQFVFARDAKAALAGRLLMRKLIAEKMCIPWNEVHLQRTSKGKPFLANTVVSINSNYNFNISHQGDYAVLAAEPELQVGIDIMKTNLPGSSSVPNFFHIMKRQFTETEWDVIKSMSNEWMQLDMFYRHWALKESFLKAIGVGIGFNLQRIEFNVSPLQLEVGQVYETRFDDHHHVAVALGKQTGFLQKDSDVRSMEPNPPQFTLLTFEDLVASGIPVAPEDSTYWDNFCSKQESPVQQSSHSR
;
A
#
# COMPACT_ATOMS: atom_id res chain seq x y z
N MET A 1 20.48 4.25 -7.06
CA MET A 1 19.34 3.30 -7.15
C MET A 1 18.17 4.05 -7.79
N GLY A 2 17.41 3.43 -8.68
CA GLY A 2 16.25 4.09 -9.31
C GLY A 2 15.01 4.09 -8.42
N SER A 3 14.01 4.89 -8.78
CA SER A 3 12.66 4.80 -8.22
C SER A 3 12.01 3.47 -8.61
N VAL A 4 11.12 2.96 -7.77
CA VAL A 4 10.41 1.68 -7.99
C VAL A 4 8.93 1.88 -7.77
N ARG A 5 8.11 1.34 -8.69
CA ARG A 5 6.66 1.23 -8.59
C ARG A 5 6.24 -0.18 -8.97
N TRP A 6 5.91 -0.98 -7.97
CA TRP A 6 5.51 -2.38 -8.15
C TRP A 6 4.11 -2.61 -7.62
N ALA A 7 3.40 -3.49 -8.28
CA ALA A 7 2.09 -3.95 -7.87
C ALA A 7 1.99 -5.46 -8.07
N PHE A 8 1.28 -6.12 -7.17
CA PHE A 8 1.00 -7.55 -7.25
C PHE A 8 -0.50 -7.80 -7.07
N PRO A 9 -1.16 -8.49 -8.02
CA PRO A 9 -2.60 -8.77 -7.95
C PRO A 9 -2.90 -9.92 -6.98
N CYS A 10 -2.71 -9.71 -5.67
CA CYS A 10 -2.95 -10.72 -4.64
C CYS A 10 -4.40 -11.24 -4.58
N GLY A 11 -5.37 -10.45 -5.05
CA GLY A 11 -6.77 -10.86 -5.18
C GLY A 11 -6.99 -11.91 -6.26
N ALA A 12 -6.20 -11.88 -7.34
CA ALA A 12 -6.21 -12.88 -8.40
C ALA A 12 -5.28 -14.08 -8.11
N TRP A 13 -4.33 -13.93 -7.19
CA TRP A 13 -3.41 -15.00 -6.82
C TRP A 13 -4.15 -16.19 -6.17
N ARG A 14 -3.98 -17.37 -6.78
CA ARG A 14 -4.51 -18.66 -6.33
C ARG A 14 -3.34 -19.63 -6.13
N PRO A 15 -2.57 -19.50 -5.05
CA PRO A 15 -1.34 -20.25 -4.87
C PRO A 15 -1.61 -21.75 -4.81
N ARG A 16 -0.74 -22.54 -5.45
CA ARG A 16 -0.63 -23.97 -5.17
C ARG A 16 0.11 -24.20 -3.85
N ARG A 17 -0.02 -25.39 -3.26
CA ARG A 17 0.68 -25.80 -2.03
C ARG A 17 2.16 -25.40 -2.04
N ARG A 18 2.88 -25.76 -3.11
CA ARG A 18 4.30 -25.46 -3.25
C ARG A 18 4.61 -23.96 -3.24
N GLU A 19 3.78 -23.14 -3.91
CA GLU A 19 3.98 -21.69 -4.00
C GLU A 19 3.74 -21.02 -2.66
N TRP A 20 2.67 -21.41 -1.95
CA TRP A 20 2.36 -20.88 -0.63
C TRP A 20 3.44 -21.23 0.40
N LEU A 21 3.89 -22.48 0.41
CA LEU A 21 4.95 -22.94 1.31
C LEU A 21 6.28 -22.27 1.00
N LEU A 22 6.65 -22.15 -0.28
CA LEU A 22 7.83 -21.40 -0.69
C LEU A 22 7.75 -19.94 -0.23
N ALA A 23 6.64 -19.25 -0.50
CA ALA A 23 6.43 -17.87 -0.09
C ALA A 23 6.60 -17.69 1.44
N ALA A 24 6.11 -18.64 2.23
CA ALA A 24 6.25 -18.64 3.68
C ALA A 24 7.70 -18.83 4.14
N GLN A 25 8.50 -19.63 3.43
CA GLN A 25 9.94 -19.79 3.71
C GLN A 25 10.76 -18.55 3.35
N LEU A 26 10.24 -17.69 2.48
CA LEU A 26 10.94 -16.50 1.97
C LEU A 26 10.73 -15.26 2.85
N VAL A 27 10.00 -15.36 3.96
CA VAL A 27 9.77 -14.24 4.88
C VAL A 27 10.32 -14.54 6.28
N GLN A 28 10.60 -13.50 7.05
CA GLN A 28 11.06 -13.61 8.44
C GLN A 28 10.08 -14.44 9.29
N PRO A 29 10.56 -15.32 10.20
CA PRO A 29 9.72 -16.23 10.97
C PRO A 29 8.57 -15.53 11.72
N GLU A 30 8.86 -14.40 12.36
CA GLU A 30 7.85 -13.62 13.08
C GLU A 30 6.79 -13.02 12.14
N GLU A 31 7.11 -12.79 10.87
CA GLU A 31 6.14 -12.33 9.88
C GLU A 31 5.32 -13.48 9.32
N LYS A 32 5.92 -14.66 9.15
CA LYS A 32 5.18 -15.90 8.86
C LYS A 32 4.16 -16.18 9.96
N ASP A 33 4.55 -16.11 11.22
CA ASP A 33 3.66 -16.35 12.36
C ASP A 33 2.49 -15.36 12.37
N ARG A 34 2.77 -14.06 12.18
CA ARG A 34 1.74 -13.02 12.08
C ARG A 34 0.78 -13.25 10.92
N ILE A 35 1.28 -13.68 9.75
CA ILE A 35 0.44 -13.96 8.59
C ILE A 35 -0.45 -15.19 8.85
N GLY A 36 0.06 -16.18 9.58
CA GLY A 36 -0.72 -17.36 9.99
C GLY A 36 -1.96 -17.03 10.82
N GLN A 37 -1.94 -15.91 11.55
CA GLN A 37 -3.04 -15.45 12.42
C GLN A 37 -4.18 -14.74 11.68
N PHE A 38 -4.03 -14.40 10.39
CA PHE A 38 -5.14 -13.77 9.66
C PHE A 38 -6.35 -14.71 9.57
N VAL A 39 -7.55 -14.17 9.78
CA VAL A 39 -8.80 -14.94 9.70
C VAL A 39 -9.12 -15.31 8.24
N PHE A 40 -8.93 -14.37 7.31
CA PHE A 40 -9.27 -14.56 5.91
C PHE A 40 -8.05 -14.81 5.03
N ALA A 41 -8.22 -15.68 4.02
CA ALA A 41 -7.18 -16.04 3.06
C ALA A 41 -6.71 -14.82 2.26
N ARG A 42 -7.62 -13.89 1.91
CA ARG A 42 -7.27 -12.65 1.19
C ARG A 42 -6.28 -11.78 1.96
N ASP A 43 -6.45 -11.68 3.29
CA ASP A 43 -5.61 -10.84 4.14
C ASP A 43 -4.23 -11.48 4.29
N ALA A 44 -4.19 -12.81 4.45
CA ALA A 44 -2.94 -13.57 4.46
C ALA A 44 -2.16 -13.42 3.14
N LYS A 45 -2.84 -13.51 1.98
CA LYS A 45 -2.23 -13.31 0.66
C LYS A 45 -1.68 -11.90 0.50
N ALA A 46 -2.46 -10.88 0.85
CA ALA A 46 -2.06 -9.48 0.72
C ALA A 46 -0.86 -9.15 1.62
N ALA A 47 -0.88 -9.62 2.87
CA ALA A 47 0.21 -9.43 3.80
C ALA A 47 1.49 -10.14 3.34
N LEU A 48 1.38 -11.37 2.84
CA LEU A 48 2.51 -12.16 2.34
C LEU A 48 3.12 -11.53 1.08
N ALA A 49 2.30 -11.15 0.11
CA ALA A 49 2.73 -10.39 -1.07
C ALA A 49 3.48 -9.13 -0.67
N GLY A 50 2.98 -8.41 0.33
CA GLY A 50 3.65 -7.22 0.82
C GLY A 50 5.06 -7.47 1.36
N ARG A 51 5.29 -8.61 2.03
CA ARG A 51 6.62 -8.97 2.54
C ARG A 51 7.59 -9.35 1.45
N LEU A 52 7.11 -10.10 0.49
CA LEU A 52 7.90 -10.50 -0.67
C LEU A 52 8.29 -9.26 -1.50
N LEU A 53 7.37 -8.31 -1.72
CA LEU A 53 7.68 -7.03 -2.39
C LEU A 53 8.81 -6.27 -1.69
N MET A 54 8.76 -6.14 -0.36
CA MET A 54 9.82 -5.45 0.40
C MET A 54 11.16 -6.19 0.31
N ARG A 55 11.17 -7.51 0.51
CA ARG A 55 12.43 -8.29 0.44
C ARG A 55 13.02 -8.28 -0.96
N LYS A 56 12.22 -8.42 -2.01
CA LYS A 56 12.65 -8.28 -3.41
C LYS A 56 13.29 -6.92 -3.66
N LEU A 57 12.64 -5.83 -3.20
CA LEU A 57 13.17 -4.48 -3.36
C LEU A 57 14.57 -4.37 -2.72
N ILE A 58 14.70 -4.82 -1.48
CA ILE A 58 15.94 -4.72 -0.73
C ILE A 58 17.03 -5.60 -1.38
N ALA A 59 16.69 -6.81 -1.82
CA ALA A 59 17.63 -7.70 -2.47
C ALA A 59 18.14 -7.15 -3.80
N GLU A 60 17.23 -6.69 -4.66
CA GLU A 60 17.58 -6.26 -6.02
C GLU A 60 18.11 -4.84 -6.10
N LYS A 61 17.57 -3.92 -5.29
CA LYS A 61 17.93 -2.50 -5.35
C LYS A 61 18.99 -2.13 -4.35
N MET A 62 19.01 -2.76 -3.17
CA MET A 62 19.97 -2.47 -2.11
C MET A 62 21.12 -3.49 -2.05
N CYS A 63 21.10 -4.50 -2.91
CA CYS A 63 22.13 -5.53 -3.03
C CYS A 63 22.42 -6.29 -1.72
N ILE A 64 21.40 -6.44 -0.85
CA ILE A 64 21.49 -7.24 0.37
C ILE A 64 20.98 -8.64 0.06
N PRO A 65 21.75 -9.71 0.31
CA PRO A 65 21.28 -11.08 0.07
C PRO A 65 19.92 -11.33 0.74
N TRP A 66 19.00 -12.02 0.05
CA TRP A 66 17.62 -12.20 0.52
C TRP A 66 17.53 -12.76 1.94
N ASN A 67 18.43 -13.71 2.26
CA ASN A 67 18.54 -14.35 3.55
C ASN A 67 19.19 -13.48 4.65
N GLU A 68 19.81 -12.37 4.28
CA GLU A 68 20.39 -11.38 5.20
C GLU A 68 19.50 -10.16 5.41
N VAL A 69 18.41 -10.02 4.64
CA VAL A 69 17.46 -8.92 4.82
C VAL A 69 16.80 -9.00 6.20
N HIS A 70 17.05 -7.99 7.02
CA HIS A 70 16.47 -7.86 8.36
C HIS A 70 15.57 -6.64 8.44
N LEU A 71 14.26 -6.90 8.42
CA LEU A 71 13.22 -5.88 8.55
C LEU A 71 12.75 -5.78 9.99
N GLN A 72 12.60 -4.56 10.48
CA GLN A 72 11.94 -4.27 11.76
C GLN A 72 10.73 -3.36 11.54
N ARG A 73 9.99 -3.08 12.62
CA ARG A 73 8.86 -2.15 12.60
C ARG A 73 9.09 -1.05 13.62
N THR A 74 8.73 0.18 13.27
CA THR A 74 8.70 1.28 14.24
C THR A 74 7.65 1.03 15.32
N SER A 75 7.64 1.84 16.38
CA SER A 75 6.59 1.80 17.43
C SER A 75 5.17 2.00 16.87
N LYS A 76 5.05 2.66 15.71
CA LYS A 76 3.78 2.86 14.98
C LYS A 76 3.53 1.79 13.91
N GLY A 77 4.38 0.76 13.85
CA GLY A 77 4.23 -0.35 12.93
C GLY A 77 4.80 -0.14 11.53
N LYS A 78 5.44 0.98 11.18
CA LYS A 78 6.02 1.16 9.82
C LYS A 78 7.22 0.21 9.63
N PRO A 79 7.25 -0.66 8.61
CA PRO A 79 8.43 -1.49 8.32
C PRO A 79 9.63 -0.63 7.93
N PHE A 80 10.83 -0.99 8.39
CA PHE A 80 12.09 -0.36 7.99
C PHE A 80 13.23 -1.39 7.95
N LEU A 81 14.26 -1.11 7.16
CA LEU A 81 15.45 -1.94 7.05
C LEU A 81 16.38 -1.70 8.25
N ALA A 82 16.71 -2.75 9.00
CA ALA A 82 17.52 -2.70 10.21
C ALA A 82 18.96 -3.19 10.03
N ASN A 83 19.36 -3.56 8.81
CA ASN A 83 20.73 -3.99 8.51
C ASN A 83 21.74 -2.88 8.83
N THR A 84 22.70 -3.18 9.71
CA THR A 84 23.73 -2.26 10.20
C THR A 84 24.80 -1.88 9.16
N VAL A 85 24.89 -2.62 8.05
CA VAL A 85 25.99 -2.51 7.07
C VAL A 85 25.67 -1.51 5.93
N VAL A 86 24.50 -0.89 5.90
CA VAL A 86 24.10 -0.04 4.75
C VAL A 86 24.65 1.39 4.90
N SER A 87 25.97 1.53 4.67
CA SER A 87 26.67 2.81 4.54
C SER A 87 26.49 3.46 3.15
N ILE A 88 25.81 2.81 2.20
CA ILE A 88 25.99 3.15 0.77
C ILE A 88 24.85 4.00 0.20
N ASN A 89 23.67 4.06 0.83
CA ASN A 89 22.59 4.99 0.44
C ASN A 89 21.62 5.21 1.63
N SER A 90 21.99 6.08 2.56
CA SER A 90 21.21 6.35 3.80
C SER A 90 19.77 6.81 3.55
N ASN A 91 19.46 7.26 2.32
CA ASN A 91 18.20 7.92 2.00
C ASN A 91 17.21 7.03 1.22
N TYR A 92 17.63 5.82 0.81
CA TYR A 92 16.74 4.90 0.09
C TYR A 92 15.62 4.43 1.03
N ASN A 93 14.39 4.77 0.69
CA ASN A 93 13.23 4.47 1.52
C ASN A 93 12.08 3.92 0.68
N PHE A 94 11.19 3.18 1.34
CA PHE A 94 10.07 2.53 0.68
C PHE A 94 8.80 2.61 1.53
N ASN A 95 7.67 2.47 0.85
CA ASN A 95 6.38 2.35 1.49
C ASN A 95 5.52 1.32 0.75
N ILE A 96 4.57 0.75 1.47
CA ILE A 96 3.73 -0.33 0.97
C ILE A 96 2.28 -0.11 1.38
N SER A 97 1.35 -0.49 0.51
CA SER A 97 -0.08 -0.58 0.83
C SER A 97 -0.69 -1.82 0.22
N HIS A 98 -1.81 -2.28 0.77
CA HIS A 98 -2.60 -3.33 0.15
C HIS A 98 -4.07 -3.14 0.49
N GLN A 99 -4.93 -3.18 -0.51
CA GLN A 99 -6.38 -3.14 -0.33
C GLN A 99 -7.07 -3.68 -1.58
N GLY A 100 -8.21 -4.33 -1.36
CA GLY A 100 -8.92 -4.99 -2.44
C GLY A 100 -8.06 -6.11 -3.01
N ASP A 101 -7.75 -5.99 -4.29
CA ASP A 101 -7.13 -7.07 -5.06
C ASP A 101 -5.63 -6.90 -5.29
N TYR A 102 -5.02 -5.83 -4.75
CA TYR A 102 -3.61 -5.52 -5.00
C TYR A 102 -2.82 -5.21 -3.73
N ALA A 103 -1.54 -5.59 -3.76
CA ALA A 103 -0.49 -5.06 -2.91
C ALA A 103 0.44 -4.18 -3.77
N VAL A 104 0.77 -2.98 -3.29
CA VAL A 104 1.55 -1.97 -4.02
C VAL A 104 2.74 -1.49 -3.21
N LEU A 105 3.88 -1.31 -3.86
CA LEU A 105 5.11 -0.80 -3.25
C LEU A 105 5.67 0.36 -4.08
N ALA A 106 6.06 1.41 -3.38
CA ALA A 106 6.85 2.50 -3.94
C ALA A 106 8.16 2.65 -3.17
N ALA A 107 9.26 2.91 -3.89
CA ALA A 107 10.56 3.21 -3.29
C ALA A 107 11.26 4.36 -4.03
N GLU A 108 12.04 5.12 -3.29
CA GLU A 108 12.74 6.31 -3.76
C GLU A 108 14.15 6.40 -3.17
N PRO A 109 15.15 6.83 -3.95
CA PRO A 109 16.52 6.98 -3.47
C PRO A 109 16.79 8.22 -2.63
N GLU A 110 16.07 9.30 -2.90
CA GLU A 110 16.32 10.60 -2.27
C GLU A 110 15.06 11.17 -1.64
N LEU A 111 13.91 11.06 -2.32
CA LEU A 111 12.65 11.59 -1.83
C LEU A 111 12.04 10.70 -0.76
N GLN A 112 11.41 11.31 0.24
CA GLN A 112 10.52 10.58 1.14
C GLN A 112 9.29 10.12 0.35
N VAL A 113 8.98 8.83 0.42
CA VAL A 113 7.82 8.26 -0.27
C VAL A 113 6.76 7.70 0.68
N GLY A 114 5.50 7.89 0.32
CA GLY A 114 4.34 7.19 0.86
C GLY A 114 3.44 6.72 -0.26
N ILE A 115 2.80 5.57 -0.11
CA ILE A 115 1.87 5.02 -1.09
C ILE A 115 0.62 4.54 -0.39
N ASP A 116 -0.52 4.75 -1.01
CA ASP A 116 -1.75 4.11 -0.59
C ASP A 116 -2.59 3.61 -1.76
N ILE A 117 -3.35 2.54 -1.53
CA ILE A 117 -4.30 1.99 -2.50
C ILE A 117 -5.66 1.84 -1.82
N MET A 118 -6.71 2.31 -2.49
CA MET A 118 -8.09 2.22 -2.02
C MET A 118 -8.97 1.58 -3.09
N LYS A 119 -9.81 0.63 -2.69
CA LYS A 119 -10.84 0.05 -3.57
C LYS A 119 -12.19 0.72 -3.28
N THR A 120 -12.80 1.32 -4.30
CA THR A 120 -14.17 1.84 -4.24
C THR A 120 -15.14 0.68 -3.98
N ASN A 121 -15.79 0.69 -2.82
CA ASN A 121 -16.80 -0.29 -2.44
C ASN A 121 -18.01 0.41 -1.82
N LEU A 122 -19.19 -0.18 -2.02
CA LEU A 122 -20.39 0.23 -1.29
C LEU A 122 -20.18 0.02 0.21
N PRO A 123 -20.63 0.95 1.07
CA PRO A 123 -20.64 0.73 2.51
C PRO A 123 -21.52 -0.47 2.85
N GLY A 124 -21.02 -1.42 3.66
CA GLY A 124 -21.65 -2.73 3.81
C GLY A 124 -23.09 -2.69 4.33
N SER A 125 -23.34 -2.04 5.47
CA SER A 125 -24.66 -1.98 6.13
C SER A 125 -25.22 -0.56 6.25
N SER A 126 -24.66 0.41 5.54
CA SER A 126 -25.09 1.82 5.61
C SER A 126 -25.32 2.41 4.23
N SER A 127 -26.23 3.37 4.12
CA SER A 127 -26.35 4.20 2.91
C SER A 127 -25.10 5.08 2.73
N VAL A 128 -24.84 5.51 1.48
CA VAL A 128 -23.73 6.42 1.17
C VAL A 128 -23.80 7.73 1.97
N PRO A 129 -24.97 8.40 2.12
CA PRO A 129 -25.06 9.61 2.93
C PRO A 129 -24.72 9.38 4.41
N ASN A 130 -25.13 8.24 4.99
CA ASN A 130 -24.80 7.91 6.37
C ASN A 130 -23.30 7.62 6.56
N PHE A 131 -22.71 6.90 5.61
CA PHE A 131 -21.26 6.68 5.57
C PHE A 131 -20.49 8.01 5.52
N PHE A 132 -20.89 8.95 4.64
CA PHE A 132 -20.28 10.28 4.57
C PHE A 132 -20.47 11.10 5.85
N HIS A 133 -21.62 10.98 6.52
CA HIS A 133 -21.84 11.63 7.80
C HIS A 133 -20.83 11.16 8.86
N ILE A 134 -20.60 9.84 8.96
CA ILE A 134 -19.62 9.24 9.87
C ILE A 134 -18.20 9.73 9.53
N MET A 135 -17.88 9.80 8.23
CA MET A 135 -16.55 10.20 7.75
C MET A 135 -16.33 11.71 7.67
N LYS A 136 -17.32 12.55 8.05
CA LYS A 136 -17.29 14.01 7.85
C LYS A 136 -16.00 14.67 8.36
N ARG A 137 -15.48 14.21 9.50
CA ARG A 137 -14.28 14.76 10.15
C ARG A 137 -12.96 14.44 9.43
N GLN A 138 -12.97 13.58 8.42
CA GLN A 138 -11.75 13.15 7.72
C GLN A 138 -11.37 14.05 6.54
N PHE A 139 -12.29 14.93 6.11
CA PHE A 139 -12.09 15.85 4.98
C PHE A 139 -12.44 17.29 5.35
N THR A 140 -11.89 18.24 4.62
CA THR A 140 -12.23 19.67 4.71
C THR A 140 -13.56 19.95 4.02
N GLU A 141 -14.11 21.16 4.20
CA GLU A 141 -15.33 21.57 3.51
C GLU A 141 -15.13 21.60 2.00
N THR A 142 -14.01 22.14 1.52
CA THR A 142 -13.64 22.18 0.09
C THR A 142 -13.59 20.78 -0.52
N GLU A 143 -12.97 19.81 0.17
CA GLU A 143 -12.91 18.42 -0.30
C GLU A 143 -14.31 17.79 -0.34
N TRP A 144 -15.14 18.06 0.66
CA TRP A 144 -16.52 17.57 0.68
C TRP A 144 -17.37 18.17 -0.44
N ASP A 145 -17.16 19.43 -0.78
CA ASP A 145 -17.87 20.09 -1.89
C ASP A 145 -17.53 19.40 -3.22
N VAL A 146 -16.25 19.08 -3.46
CA VAL A 146 -15.81 18.32 -4.63
C VAL A 146 -16.34 16.88 -4.62
N ILE A 147 -16.28 16.19 -3.47
CA ILE A 147 -16.80 14.82 -3.36
C ILE A 147 -18.29 14.79 -3.69
N LYS A 148 -19.07 15.75 -3.18
CA LYS A 148 -20.53 15.80 -3.34
C LYS A 148 -20.99 16.42 -4.64
N SER A 149 -20.12 17.14 -5.37
CA SER A 149 -20.48 17.67 -6.70
C SER A 149 -20.60 16.58 -7.77
N MET A 150 -20.18 15.34 -7.47
CA MET A 150 -20.30 14.21 -8.39
C MET A 150 -21.77 13.81 -8.60
N SER A 151 -22.09 13.39 -9.83
CA SER A 151 -23.46 13.28 -10.33
C SER A 151 -24.32 12.18 -9.69
N ASN A 152 -23.71 11.16 -9.09
CA ASN A 152 -24.40 10.07 -8.40
C ASN A 152 -23.59 9.53 -7.22
N GLU A 153 -24.24 8.80 -6.31
CA GLU A 153 -23.61 8.29 -5.08
C GLU A 153 -22.38 7.41 -5.34
N TRP A 154 -22.36 6.63 -6.42
CA TRP A 154 -21.20 5.80 -6.76
C TRP A 154 -20.00 6.67 -7.16
N MET A 155 -20.21 7.69 -7.99
CA MET A 155 -19.16 8.64 -8.37
C MET A 155 -18.70 9.50 -7.19
N GLN A 156 -19.59 9.80 -6.24
CA GLN A 156 -19.23 10.45 -4.98
C GLN A 156 -18.35 9.52 -4.11
N LEU A 157 -18.71 8.24 -3.98
CA LEU A 157 -17.88 7.25 -3.29
C LEU A 157 -16.52 7.10 -3.96
N ASP A 158 -16.47 7.03 -5.28
CA ASP A 158 -15.23 6.93 -6.04
C ASP A 158 -14.31 8.12 -5.75
N MET A 159 -14.86 9.35 -5.76
CA MET A 159 -14.12 10.56 -5.41
C MET A 159 -13.70 10.60 -3.94
N PHE A 160 -14.52 10.06 -3.04
CA PHE A 160 -14.18 9.91 -1.63
C PHE A 160 -12.96 9.00 -1.43
N TYR A 161 -12.96 7.80 -2.04
CA TYR A 161 -11.85 6.86 -1.90
C TYR A 161 -10.57 7.38 -2.57
N ARG A 162 -10.71 8.15 -3.65
CA ARG A 162 -9.61 8.89 -4.27
C ARG A 162 -8.96 9.87 -3.29
N HIS A 163 -9.74 10.78 -2.68
CA HIS A 163 -9.22 11.71 -1.66
C HIS A 163 -8.64 10.99 -0.45
N TRP A 164 -9.25 9.87 -0.04
CA TRP A 164 -8.75 9.04 1.05
C TRP A 164 -7.34 8.50 0.73
N ALA A 165 -7.15 7.92 -0.46
CA ALA A 165 -5.84 7.42 -0.89
C ALA A 165 -4.79 8.53 -0.91
N LEU A 166 -5.14 9.73 -1.40
CA LEU A 166 -4.26 10.90 -1.38
C LEU A 166 -3.79 11.24 0.04
N LYS A 167 -4.73 11.40 0.99
CA LYS A 167 -4.41 11.70 2.39
C LYS A 167 -3.57 10.61 3.05
N GLU A 168 -3.95 9.35 2.91
CA GLU A 168 -3.21 8.22 3.51
C GLU A 168 -1.80 8.11 2.93
N SER A 169 -1.63 8.28 1.61
CA SER A 169 -0.29 8.25 0.99
C SER A 169 0.62 9.32 1.59
N PHE A 170 0.10 10.54 1.80
CA PHE A 170 0.84 11.62 2.45
C PHE A 170 1.16 11.32 3.92
N LEU A 171 0.18 10.86 4.71
CA LEU A 171 0.40 10.49 6.10
C LEU A 171 1.46 9.39 6.26
N LYS A 172 1.46 8.41 5.34
CA LYS A 172 2.43 7.31 5.31
C LYS A 172 3.82 7.79 4.90
N ALA A 173 3.92 8.81 4.05
CA ALA A 173 5.17 9.47 3.70
C ALA A 173 5.80 10.12 4.95
N ILE A 174 5.03 10.94 5.69
CA ILE A 174 5.53 11.65 6.88
C ILE A 174 5.62 10.78 8.15
N GLY A 175 5.01 9.59 8.17
CA GLY A 175 5.16 8.61 9.26
C GLY A 175 4.42 8.96 10.56
N VAL A 176 3.38 9.80 10.50
CA VAL A 176 2.67 10.28 11.71
C VAL A 176 1.66 9.27 12.28
N GLY A 177 1.13 8.35 11.47
CA GLY A 177 0.16 7.32 11.90
C GLY A 177 -1.27 7.85 12.14
N ILE A 178 -2.10 7.03 12.79
CA ILE A 178 -3.58 7.15 12.87
C ILE A 178 -4.06 8.37 13.69
N GLY A 179 -3.20 9.01 14.48
CA GLY A 179 -3.59 10.13 15.36
C GLY A 179 -3.53 11.52 14.72
N PHE A 180 -3.21 11.62 13.42
CA PHE A 180 -3.09 12.90 12.75
C PHE A 180 -4.47 13.48 12.40
N ASN A 181 -4.71 14.75 12.70
CA ASN A 181 -5.94 15.42 12.31
C ASN A 181 -5.96 15.67 10.80
N LEU A 182 -6.72 14.83 10.06
CA LEU A 182 -6.84 14.89 8.60
C LEU A 182 -7.44 16.20 8.06
N GLN A 183 -8.12 16.99 8.89
CA GLN A 183 -8.61 18.33 8.48
C GLN A 183 -7.50 19.36 8.32
N ARG A 184 -6.27 19.06 8.73
CA ARG A 184 -5.11 19.95 8.54
C ARG A 184 -4.48 19.83 7.15
N ILE A 185 -4.95 18.87 6.35
CA ILE A 185 -4.46 18.62 5.00
C ILE A 185 -5.66 18.81 4.07
N GLU A 186 -5.47 19.50 2.97
CA GLU A 186 -6.49 19.66 1.93
C GLU A 186 -5.86 19.30 0.59
N PHE A 187 -6.51 18.42 -0.17
CA PHE A 187 -6.15 18.12 -1.55
C PHE A 187 -7.09 18.81 -2.51
N ASN A 188 -6.52 19.52 -3.48
CA ASN A 188 -7.27 20.03 -4.62
C ASN A 188 -7.05 19.10 -5.82
N VAL A 189 -8.07 18.29 -6.12
CA VAL A 189 -8.00 17.29 -7.18
C VAL A 189 -8.31 17.94 -8.53
N SER A 190 -7.25 18.37 -9.23
CA SER A 190 -7.33 18.80 -10.64
C SER A 190 -7.00 17.63 -11.56
N PRO A 191 -7.66 17.48 -12.72
CA PRO A 191 -7.43 16.33 -13.59
C PRO A 191 -6.00 16.21 -14.17
N LEU A 192 -5.08 17.20 -14.03
CA LEU A 192 -3.83 17.17 -14.83
C LEU A 192 -2.62 18.03 -14.39
N GLN A 193 -2.46 18.49 -13.15
CA GLN A 193 -1.23 19.23 -12.77
C GLN A 193 -0.63 18.82 -11.42
N LEU A 194 0.61 18.34 -11.49
CA LEU A 194 1.47 17.90 -10.40
C LEU A 194 2.59 18.93 -10.19
N GLU A 195 2.55 19.70 -9.12
CA GLU A 195 3.71 20.50 -8.65
C GLU A 195 4.24 19.99 -7.30
N VAL A 196 5.50 20.30 -7.03
CA VAL A 196 6.43 19.59 -6.14
C VAL A 196 5.99 19.59 -4.68
N GLY A 197 6.11 18.42 -4.03
CA GLY A 197 5.09 17.94 -3.08
C GLY A 197 4.08 17.01 -3.76
N GLN A 198 4.50 16.38 -4.87
CA GLN A 198 3.65 15.69 -5.82
C GLN A 198 3.08 14.42 -5.19
N VAL A 199 1.78 14.45 -4.94
CA VAL A 199 1.00 13.23 -4.86
C VAL A 199 0.44 12.97 -6.26
N TYR A 200 0.84 11.88 -6.88
CA TYR A 200 0.31 11.48 -8.17
C TYR A 200 -0.53 10.22 -8.05
N GLU A 201 -1.45 10.08 -9.00
CA GLU A 201 -2.50 9.08 -8.95
C GLU A 201 -2.43 8.15 -10.15
N THR A 202 -2.81 6.90 -9.94
CA THR A 202 -2.97 5.93 -11.02
C THR A 202 -4.16 5.04 -10.67
N ARG A 203 -4.96 4.70 -11.68
CA ARG A 203 -5.98 3.65 -11.55
C ARG A 203 -5.44 2.36 -12.14
N PHE A 204 -5.55 1.26 -11.40
CA PHE A 204 -5.25 -0.06 -11.96
C PHE A 204 -6.43 -0.65 -12.71
N ASP A 205 -7.64 -0.30 -12.28
CA ASP A 205 -8.90 -0.66 -12.89
C ASP A 205 -9.98 0.38 -12.51
N ASP A 206 -11.23 0.09 -12.82
CA ASP A 206 -12.37 0.95 -12.54
C ASP A 206 -12.68 1.12 -11.05
N HIS A 207 -11.99 0.43 -10.16
CA HIS A 207 -12.30 0.39 -8.73
C HIS A 207 -11.11 0.69 -7.81
N HIS A 208 -9.87 0.61 -8.28
CA HIS A 208 -8.67 0.80 -7.47
C HIS A 208 -7.97 2.12 -7.76
N HIS A 209 -7.92 2.98 -6.74
CA HIS A 209 -7.15 4.22 -6.73
C HIS A 209 -5.81 3.99 -6.04
N VAL A 210 -4.72 4.35 -6.69
CA VAL A 210 -3.39 4.35 -6.10
C VAL A 210 -2.87 5.78 -6.04
N ALA A 211 -2.43 6.21 -4.86
CA ALA A 211 -1.80 7.51 -4.65
C ALA A 211 -0.37 7.32 -4.15
N VAL A 212 0.59 8.03 -4.75
CA VAL A 212 1.98 8.04 -4.31
C VAL A 212 2.37 9.47 -3.96
N ALA A 213 2.66 9.71 -2.69
CA ALA A 213 3.15 10.98 -2.18
C ALA A 213 4.68 11.02 -2.16
N LEU A 214 5.25 12.09 -2.70
CA LEU A 214 6.69 12.36 -2.73
C LEU A 214 7.01 13.70 -2.06
N GLY A 215 8.09 13.75 -1.28
CA GLY A 215 8.58 15.01 -0.72
C GLY A 215 10.06 15.02 -0.37
N LYS A 216 10.60 16.24 -0.16
CA LYS A 216 11.98 16.46 0.28
C LYS A 216 12.15 15.99 1.73
N GLN A 217 13.30 15.39 2.06
CA GLN A 217 13.56 14.90 3.42
C GLN A 217 13.70 16.01 4.47
N THR A 218 14.05 17.24 4.07
CA THR A 218 14.20 18.40 4.94
C THR A 218 12.87 19.05 5.37
N GLY A 219 11.73 18.42 5.03
CA GLY A 219 10.41 18.79 5.50
C GLY A 219 9.46 19.16 4.37
N PHE A 220 8.23 18.65 4.44
CA PHE A 220 7.13 18.97 3.53
C PHE A 220 6.58 20.41 3.69
N LEU A 221 7.28 21.29 4.44
CA LEU A 221 6.75 22.57 4.93
C LEU A 221 7.51 23.82 4.43
N GLN A 222 8.57 23.69 3.64
CA GLN A 222 9.25 24.85 3.05
C GLN A 222 8.83 25.04 1.59
N LYS A 223 8.19 26.20 1.32
CA LYS A 223 8.02 26.76 -0.02
C LYS A 223 9.40 27.19 -0.54
N ASP A 224 10.22 26.26 -0.99
CA ASP A 224 11.43 26.62 -1.74
C ASP A 224 11.20 26.41 -3.23
N SER A 225 11.35 27.52 -3.96
CA SER A 225 11.14 27.73 -5.39
C SER A 225 12.13 27.00 -6.31
N ASP A 226 13.09 26.27 -5.76
CA ASP A 226 14.03 25.49 -6.55
C ASP A 226 13.58 24.05 -6.65
N VAL A 227 12.83 23.80 -7.72
CA VAL A 227 12.53 22.45 -8.17
C VAL A 227 13.08 22.24 -9.56
N ARG A 228 14.04 21.32 -9.65
CA ARG A 228 14.29 20.59 -10.90
C ARG A 228 12.99 19.93 -11.32
N SER A 229 12.45 20.38 -12.45
CA SER A 229 11.32 19.75 -13.14
C SER A 229 11.56 18.24 -13.21
N MET A 230 10.81 17.47 -12.42
CA MET A 230 10.70 16.03 -12.64
C MET A 230 9.97 15.79 -13.95
N GLU A 231 10.29 14.69 -14.63
CA GLU A 231 9.72 14.35 -15.92
C GLU A 231 8.18 14.41 -15.89
N PRO A 232 7.54 14.86 -16.99
CA PRO A 232 6.11 15.18 -17.02
C PRO A 232 5.19 13.97 -16.82
N ASN A 233 5.72 12.74 -16.86
CA ASN A 233 4.95 11.52 -16.68
C ASN A 233 5.34 10.81 -15.38
N PRO A 234 4.40 10.56 -14.47
CA PRO A 234 4.68 9.76 -13.28
C PRO A 234 5.10 8.33 -13.67
N PRO A 235 6.01 7.71 -12.91
CA PRO A 235 6.45 6.35 -13.21
C PRO A 235 5.28 5.36 -13.11
N GLN A 236 5.09 4.57 -14.17
CA GLN A 236 4.06 3.55 -14.25
C GLN A 236 4.36 2.37 -13.31
N PHE A 237 3.32 1.74 -12.79
CA PHE A 237 3.44 0.53 -11.99
C PHE A 237 3.77 -0.67 -12.88
N THR A 238 4.80 -1.41 -12.49
CA THR A 238 5.05 -2.75 -13.04
C THR A 238 4.23 -3.77 -12.25
N LEU A 239 3.34 -4.48 -12.95
CA LEU A 239 2.63 -5.62 -12.39
C LEU A 239 3.56 -6.84 -12.35
N LEU A 240 3.78 -7.39 -11.16
CA LEU A 240 4.62 -8.56 -10.94
C LEU A 240 3.77 -9.84 -10.92
N THR A 241 4.33 -10.91 -11.46
CA THR A 241 3.86 -12.29 -11.25
C THR A 241 4.40 -12.86 -9.94
N PHE A 242 3.95 -14.05 -9.56
CA PHE A 242 4.51 -14.74 -8.38
C PHE A 242 5.99 -15.09 -8.62
N GLU A 243 6.31 -15.55 -9.83
CA GLU A 243 7.66 -15.88 -10.26
C GLU A 243 8.60 -14.67 -10.15
N ASP A 244 8.14 -13.49 -10.60
CA ASP A 244 8.90 -12.25 -10.43
C ASP A 244 9.16 -11.92 -8.96
N LEU A 245 8.14 -12.13 -8.11
CA LEU A 245 8.19 -11.84 -6.67
C LEU A 245 9.22 -12.68 -5.92
N VAL A 246 9.40 -13.93 -6.34
CA VAL A 246 10.28 -14.90 -5.68
C VAL A 246 11.58 -15.18 -6.43
N ALA A 247 11.83 -14.49 -7.56
CA ALA A 247 12.97 -14.76 -8.44
C ALA A 247 14.34 -14.74 -7.73
N SER A 248 14.53 -13.86 -6.74
CA SER A 248 15.74 -13.75 -5.91
C SER A 248 15.59 -14.38 -4.53
N GLY A 249 14.51 -15.14 -4.31
CA GLY A 249 14.13 -15.69 -3.02
C GLY A 249 15.11 -16.77 -2.54
N ILE A 250 15.66 -16.59 -1.34
CA ILE A 250 16.43 -17.61 -0.63
C ILE A 250 15.64 -17.99 0.64
N PRO A 251 15.25 -19.26 0.82
CA PRO A 251 14.57 -19.72 2.04
C PRO A 251 15.34 -19.33 3.31
N VAL A 252 14.65 -18.69 4.25
CA VAL A 252 15.18 -18.29 5.57
C VAL A 252 14.63 -19.13 6.73
N ALA A 253 13.70 -20.03 6.42
CA ALA A 253 13.10 -20.96 7.37
C ALA A 253 12.84 -22.31 6.68
N PRO A 254 12.80 -23.42 7.43
CA PRO A 254 12.42 -24.72 6.89
C PRO A 254 10.97 -24.72 6.40
N GLU A 255 10.63 -25.68 5.54
CA GLU A 255 9.25 -25.88 5.10
C GLU A 255 8.39 -26.28 6.31
N ASP A 256 7.19 -25.72 6.39
CA ASP A 256 6.20 -26.06 7.39
C ASP A 256 4.90 -26.45 6.71
N SER A 257 4.71 -27.76 6.56
CA SER A 257 3.53 -28.33 5.89
C SER A 257 2.20 -27.88 6.50
N THR A 258 2.15 -27.62 7.81
CA THR A 258 0.92 -27.22 8.52
C THR A 258 0.45 -25.83 8.09
N TYR A 259 1.36 -25.01 7.55
CA TYR A 259 1.06 -23.65 7.09
C TYR A 259 0.13 -23.63 5.87
N TRP A 260 0.19 -24.67 5.03
CA TRP A 260 -0.75 -24.84 3.93
C TRP A 260 -2.14 -25.22 4.43
N ASP A 261 -2.22 -26.16 5.35
CA ASP A 261 -3.51 -26.64 5.88
C ASP A 261 -4.24 -25.51 6.63
N ASN A 262 -3.50 -24.72 7.41
CA ASN A 262 -4.02 -23.49 8.01
C ASN A 262 -4.56 -22.53 6.95
N PHE A 263 -3.84 -22.29 5.86
CA PHE A 263 -4.30 -21.41 4.79
C PHE A 263 -5.57 -21.94 4.09
N CYS A 264 -5.63 -23.23 3.77
CA CYS A 264 -6.81 -23.85 3.15
C CYS A 264 -8.05 -23.83 4.05
N SER A 265 -7.88 -23.81 5.36
CA SER A 265 -9.00 -23.72 6.31
C SER A 265 -9.67 -22.34 6.34
N LYS A 266 -9.02 -21.30 5.79
CA LYS A 266 -9.50 -19.92 5.84
C LYS A 266 -10.52 -19.65 4.73
N GLN A 267 -11.56 -18.88 5.07
CA GLN A 267 -12.48 -18.34 4.08
C GLN A 267 -11.82 -17.18 3.32
N GLU A 268 -12.24 -16.94 2.06
CA GLU A 268 -11.68 -15.86 1.25
C GLU A 268 -12.08 -14.48 1.78
N SER A 269 -13.32 -14.33 2.25
CA SER A 269 -13.88 -13.08 2.79
C SER A 269 -15.04 -13.39 3.75
N PRO A 270 -15.49 -12.41 4.57
CA PRO A 270 -16.67 -12.60 5.40
C PRO A 270 -17.90 -12.95 4.53
N VAL A 271 -18.68 -13.94 4.96
CA VAL A 271 -20.00 -14.20 4.36
C VAL A 271 -20.87 -12.98 4.62
N GLN A 272 -21.24 -12.22 3.58
CA GLN A 272 -22.25 -11.18 3.72
C GLN A 272 -23.55 -11.87 4.19
N GLN A 273 -24.05 -11.49 5.36
CA GLN A 273 -25.41 -11.84 5.73
C GLN A 273 -26.32 -11.15 4.71
N SER A 274 -26.78 -11.90 3.72
CA SER A 274 -27.89 -11.47 2.87
C SER A 274 -29.05 -11.18 3.81
N SER A 275 -29.38 -9.90 3.98
CA SER A 275 -30.65 -9.48 4.57
C SER A 275 -31.76 -9.85 3.59
N HIS A 276 -32.12 -11.13 3.58
CA HIS A 276 -33.39 -11.57 3.08
C HIS A 276 -34.38 -11.66 4.25
N SER A 277 -35.51 -10.98 4.03
CA SER A 277 -36.81 -11.21 4.64
C SER A 277 -37.07 -10.54 6.00
N ARG A 278 -37.64 -9.33 5.95
CA ARG A 278 -39.08 -9.10 6.18
C ARG A 278 -39.51 -7.74 5.67
#